data_AF-A0A1F7QT16-F1
#
_entry.id   AF-A0A1F7QT16-F1
#
_cell.length_a   1.000
_cell.length_b   1.000
_cell.length_c   1.000
_cell.angle_alpha   90.00
_cell.angle_beta   90.00
_cell.angle_gamma   90.00
#
_symmetry.space_group_name_H-M   'P 1'
#
loop_
_entity.id
_entity.type
_entity.pdbx_description
1 polymer ?
#
loop_
_entity_poly.entity_id
_entity_poly.type
_entity_poly.pdbx_seq_one_letter_code
_entity_poly.pdbx_strand_id
1 'polypeptide(L)'
;MSYRNDRTKYIFLARIFVLVAFIGVGILIFTNVGHDPSQIAFSLIAYVISVAALIMTTLQSLSISRQVQTTERAARLVHETAEQLKALVAEDHRLEREIRQDIRLDHEIITILEEHGVGDSDTERHQVATRIAQRLNSTTGSIEKRR
;
A
#
# COMPACT_ATOMS: atom_id res chain seq x y z
N MET A 1 -20.74 6.11 -11.35
CA MET A 1 -22.15 6.53 -11.12
C MET A 1 -22.35 7.14 -9.71
N SER A 2 -21.50 8.09 -9.27
CA SER A 2 -21.48 8.58 -7.86
C SER A 2 -21.93 10.03 -7.64
N TYR A 3 -21.80 10.90 -8.65
CA TYR A 3 -22.04 12.35 -8.48
C TYR A 3 -23.49 12.72 -8.12
N ARG A 4 -24.49 11.93 -8.53
CA ARG A 4 -25.90 12.22 -8.24
C ARG A 4 -26.23 12.05 -6.75
N ASN A 5 -25.58 11.09 -6.08
CA ASN A 5 -25.80 10.83 -4.67
C ASN A 5 -25.15 11.89 -3.78
N ASP A 6 -23.94 12.33 -4.11
CA ASP A 6 -23.26 13.41 -3.39
C ASP A 6 -24.03 14.74 -3.47
N ARG A 7 -24.50 15.11 -4.66
CA ARG A 7 -25.32 16.33 -4.83
C ARG A 7 -26.60 16.27 -3.99
N THR A 8 -27.24 15.09 -3.91
CA THR A 8 -28.46 14.88 -3.13
C THR A 8 -28.18 14.99 -1.63
N LYS A 9 -27.05 14.44 -1.14
CA LYS A 9 -26.60 14.59 0.24
C LYS A 9 -26.32 16.05 0.61
N TYR A 10 -25.63 16.80 -0.26
CA TYR A 10 -25.40 18.23 -0.02
C TYR A 10 -26.69 19.04 0.01
N ILE A 11 -27.64 18.75 -0.90
CA ILE A 11 -28.96 19.40 -0.91
C ILE A 11 -29.72 19.07 0.38
N PHE A 12 -29.66 17.83 0.85
CA PHE A 12 -30.29 17.42 2.10
C PHE A 12 -29.67 18.11 3.32
N LEU A 13 -28.34 18.16 3.40
CA LEU A 13 -27.63 18.91 4.45
C LEU A 13 -27.97 20.40 4.42
N ALA A 14 -27.99 21.02 3.25
CA ALA A 14 -28.37 22.43 3.11
C ALA A 14 -29.79 22.68 3.62
N ARG A 15 -30.74 21.79 3.34
CA ARG A 15 -32.12 21.87 3.88
C ARG A 15 -32.15 21.77 5.40
N ILE A 16 -31.36 20.87 5.99
CA ILE A 16 -31.24 20.76 7.46
C ILE A 16 -30.68 22.05 8.05
N PHE A 17 -29.62 22.62 7.46
CA PHE A 17 -29.06 23.88 7.93
C PHE A 17 -30.06 25.03 7.85
N VAL A 18 -30.81 25.13 6.76
CA VAL A 18 -31.87 26.13 6.60
C VAL A 18 -32.96 25.95 7.67
N LEU A 19 -33.38 24.71 7.92
CA LEU A 19 -34.36 24.40 8.97
C LEU A 19 -33.85 24.81 10.37
N VAL A 20 -32.63 24.43 10.71
CA VAL A 20 -31.98 24.79 11.98
C VAL A 20 -31.80 26.31 12.11
N ALA A 21 -31.48 26.99 11.00
CA ALA A 21 -31.40 28.45 10.94
C ALA A 21 -32.75 29.10 11.27
N PHE A 22 -33.84 28.63 10.66
CA PHE A 22 -35.18 29.15 10.93
C PHE A 22 -35.65 28.85 12.36
N ILE A 23 -35.39 27.65 12.88
CA ILE A 23 -35.74 27.29 14.27
C ILE A 23 -34.98 28.19 15.25
N GLY A 24 -33.68 28.39 15.06
CA GLY A 24 -32.90 29.20 15.98
C GLY A 24 -33.25 30.69 15.90
N VAL A 25 -33.57 31.22 14.72
CA VAL A 25 -34.15 32.59 14.60
C VAL A 25 -35.49 32.68 15.34
N GLY A 26 -36.36 31.68 15.21
CA GLY A 26 -37.63 31.63 15.93
C GLY A 26 -37.44 31.64 17.45
N ILE A 27 -36.52 30.80 17.96
CA ILE A 27 -36.14 30.77 19.39
C ILE A 27 -35.56 32.12 19.82
N LEU A 28 -34.72 32.75 19.00
CA LEU A 28 -34.07 34.00 19.33
C LEU A 28 -35.07 35.16 19.42
N ILE A 29 -36.09 35.17 18.54
CA ILE A 29 -37.19 36.13 18.61
C ILE A 29 -38.01 35.90 19.88
N PHE A 30 -38.43 34.67 20.16
CA PHE A 30 -39.25 34.35 21.35
C PHE A 30 -38.52 34.63 22.67
N THR A 31 -37.24 34.30 22.76
CA THR A 31 -36.46 34.46 23.99
C THR A 31 -36.13 35.93 24.28
N ASN A 32 -35.99 36.76 23.23
CA ASN A 32 -35.63 38.17 23.38
C ASN A 32 -36.81 39.15 23.34
N VAL A 33 -38.06 38.68 23.35
CA VAL A 33 -39.23 39.58 23.46
C VAL A 33 -39.11 40.37 24.76
N GLY A 34 -38.92 41.68 24.66
CA GLY A 34 -38.82 42.60 25.81
C GLY A 34 -37.41 42.94 26.29
N HIS A 35 -36.36 42.48 25.61
CA HIS A 35 -34.96 42.85 25.92
C HIS A 35 -34.49 44.09 25.14
N ASP A 36 -33.43 44.75 25.65
CA ASP A 36 -32.82 45.92 25.00
C ASP A 36 -32.28 45.59 23.59
N PRO A 37 -32.38 46.52 22.62
CA PRO A 37 -31.94 46.28 21.24
C PRO A 37 -30.48 45.84 21.09
N SER A 38 -29.61 46.27 22.01
CA SER A 38 -28.19 45.90 22.05
C SER A 38 -27.98 44.42 22.34
N GLN A 39 -28.75 43.84 23.26
CA GLN A 39 -28.66 42.42 23.61
C GLN A 39 -29.19 41.54 22.47
N ILE A 40 -30.23 42.02 21.77
CA ILE A 40 -30.78 41.36 20.58
C ILE A 40 -29.73 41.31 19.48
N ALA A 41 -29.07 42.43 19.19
CA ALA A 41 -28.03 42.51 18.17
C ALA A 41 -26.84 41.58 18.50
N PHE A 42 -26.38 41.56 19.75
CA PHE A 42 -25.29 40.70 20.17
C PHE A 42 -25.66 39.21 20.06
N SER A 43 -26.86 38.85 20.51
CA SER A 43 -27.39 37.49 20.40
C SER A 43 -27.51 37.03 18.95
N LEU A 44 -27.96 37.93 18.06
CA LEU A 44 -28.08 37.64 16.63
C LEU A 44 -26.71 37.38 15.99
N ILE A 45 -25.71 38.21 16.32
CA ILE A 45 -24.34 38.04 15.82
C ILE A 45 -23.75 36.72 16.32
N ALA A 46 -23.88 36.43 17.62
CA ALA A 46 -23.42 35.17 18.19
C ALA A 46 -24.08 33.96 17.53
N TYR A 47 -25.39 34.04 17.28
CA TYR A 47 -26.14 33.00 16.59
C TYR A 47 -25.62 32.76 15.16
N VAL A 48 -25.37 33.83 14.39
CA VAL A 48 -24.81 33.71 13.03
C VAL A 48 -23.44 33.05 13.06
N ILE A 49 -22.58 33.41 14.01
CA ILE A 49 -21.25 32.80 14.18
C ILE A 49 -21.38 31.30 14.51
N SER A 50 -22.29 30.92 15.40
CA SER A 50 -22.54 29.52 15.75
C SER A 50 -23.00 28.69 14.55
N VAL A 51 -23.92 29.24 13.73
CA VAL A 51 -24.39 28.56 12.51
C VAL A 51 -23.24 28.40 11.50
N ALA A 52 -22.42 29.44 11.31
CA ALA A 52 -21.26 29.37 10.41
C ALA A 52 -20.24 28.31 10.88
N ALA A 53 -19.95 28.25 12.18
CA ALA A 53 -19.07 27.23 12.75
C ALA A 53 -19.61 25.81 12.55
N LEU A 54 -20.92 25.62 12.72
CA LEU A 54 -21.58 24.33 12.50
C LEU A 54 -21.46 23.88 11.03
N ILE A 55 -21.67 24.79 10.08
CA ILE A 55 -21.51 24.52 8.64
C ILE A 55 -20.06 24.10 8.34
N MET A 56 -19.08 24.87 8.83
CA MET A 56 -17.67 24.61 8.57
C MET A 56 -17.24 23.24 9.12
N THR A 57 -17.62 22.93 10.36
CA THR A 57 -17.32 21.64 11.00
C THR A 57 -17.93 20.47 10.23
N THR A 58 -19.15 20.64 9.74
CA THR A 58 -19.84 19.58 8.99
C THR A 58 -19.21 19.33 7.63
N LEU A 59 -18.81 20.40 6.92
CA LEU A 59 -18.06 20.28 5.66
C LEU A 59 -16.70 19.62 5.87
N GLN A 60 -15.99 19.96 6.95
CA GLN A 60 -14.73 19.31 7.32
C GLN A 60 -14.90 17.82 7.60
N SER A 61 -15.91 17.44 8.40
CA SER A 61 -16.21 16.03 8.70
C SER A 61 -16.48 15.21 7.43
N LEU A 62 -17.26 15.76 6.49
CA LEU A 62 -17.50 15.13 5.18
C LEU A 62 -16.22 15.00 4.35
N SER A 63 -15.34 16.01 4.38
CA SER A 63 -14.05 15.98 3.70
C SER A 63 -13.15 14.88 4.25
N ILE A 64 -13.03 14.79 5.57
CA ILE A 64 -12.21 13.76 6.25
C ILE A 64 -12.71 12.36 5.89
N SER A 65 -14.01 12.13 5.89
CA SER A 65 -14.59 10.83 5.52
C SER A 65 -14.19 10.39 4.11
N ARG A 66 -14.24 11.31 3.13
CA ARG A 66 -13.78 11.04 1.76
C ARG A 66 -12.27 10.82 1.69
N GLN A 67 -11.51 11.61 2.45
CA GLN A 67 -10.06 11.50 2.49
C GLN A 67 -9.63 10.13 3.03
N VAL A 68 -10.24 9.66 4.13
CA VAL A 68 -9.98 8.33 4.71
C VAL A 68 -10.24 7.22 3.71
N GLN A 69 -11.36 7.24 2.98
CA GLN A 69 -11.65 6.23 1.96
C GLN A 69 -10.62 6.21 0.83
N THR A 70 -10.12 7.39 0.45
CA THR A 70 -9.12 7.52 -0.61
C THR A 70 -7.76 7.01 -0.11
N THR A 71 -7.39 7.37 1.13
CA THR A 71 -6.16 6.93 1.78
C THR A 71 -6.16 5.42 2.03
N GLU A 72 -7.28 4.81 2.44
CA GLU A 72 -7.37 3.35 2.59
C GLU A 72 -7.12 2.62 1.27
N ARG A 73 -7.67 3.12 0.16
CA ARG A 73 -7.43 2.53 -1.17
C ARG A 73 -5.96 2.67 -1.57
N ALA A 74 -5.37 3.84 -1.34
CA ALA A 74 -3.94 4.07 -1.60
C ALA A 74 -3.06 3.16 -0.72
N ALA A 75 -3.40 2.98 0.56
CA ALA A 75 -2.67 2.11 1.48
C ALA A 75 -2.73 0.63 1.04
N ARG A 76 -3.88 0.15 0.56
CA ARG A 76 -3.99 -1.21 -0.01
C ARG A 76 -3.11 -1.40 -1.24
N LEU A 77 -3.12 -0.43 -2.16
CA LEU A 77 -2.27 -0.45 -3.35
C LEU A 77 -0.77 -0.48 -2.98
N VAL A 78 -0.36 0.34 -2.01
CA VAL A 78 1.02 0.35 -1.51
C VAL A 78 1.37 -0.99 -0.85
N HIS A 79 0.44 -1.57 -0.09
CA HIS A 79 0.66 -2.87 0.55
C HIS A 79 0.85 -4.00 -0.46
N GLU A 80 -0.03 -4.08 -1.47
CA GLU A 80 0.08 -5.06 -2.56
C GLU A 80 1.38 -4.88 -3.34
N THR A 81 1.76 -3.64 -3.65
CA THR A 81 3.02 -3.35 -4.36
C THR A 81 4.23 -3.75 -3.51
N ALA A 82 4.20 -3.49 -2.20
CA ALA A 82 5.27 -3.87 -1.28
C ALA A 82 5.39 -5.40 -1.15
N GLU A 83 4.27 -6.13 -1.19
CA GLU A 83 4.26 -7.59 -1.17
C GLU A 83 4.86 -8.18 -2.46
N GLN A 84 4.52 -7.61 -3.62
CA GLN A 84 5.15 -7.98 -4.89
C GLN A 84 6.65 -7.67 -4.90
N LEU A 85 7.07 -6.53 -4.35
CA LEU A 85 8.49 -6.19 -4.23
C LEU A 85 9.23 -7.19 -3.33
N LYS A 86 8.61 -7.60 -2.22
CA LYS A 86 9.16 -8.61 -1.32
C LYS A 86 9.29 -9.98 -2.00
N ALA A 87 8.30 -10.36 -2.80
CA ALA A 87 8.37 -11.58 -3.61
C ALA A 87 9.52 -11.53 -4.62
N LEU A 88 9.70 -10.40 -5.30
CA LEU A 88 10.78 -10.20 -6.27
C LEU A 88 12.16 -10.29 -5.61
N VAL A 89 12.35 -9.68 -4.44
CA VAL A 89 13.62 -9.78 -3.69
C VAL A 89 13.89 -11.21 -3.24
N ALA A 90 12.86 -11.96 -2.83
CA ALA A 90 13.02 -13.37 -2.47
C ALA A 90 13.43 -14.23 -3.67
N GLU A 91 12.90 -13.92 -4.86
CA GLU A 91 13.26 -14.59 -6.11
C GLU A 91 14.68 -14.24 -6.55
N ASP A 92 15.09 -12.97 -6.45
CA ASP A 92 16.45 -12.52 -6.76
C ASP A 92 17.49 -13.22 -5.88
N HIS A 93 17.23 -13.35 -4.57
CA HIS A 93 18.10 -14.13 -3.67
C HIS A 93 18.12 -15.63 -3.99
N ARG A 94 17.05 -16.19 -4.57
CA ARG A 94 17.08 -17.59 -5.04
C ARG A 94 17.98 -17.71 -6.26
N LEU A 95 17.84 -16.79 -7.21
CA LEU A 95 18.66 -16.74 -8.42
C LEU A 95 20.14 -16.56 -8.08
N GLU A 96 20.46 -15.67 -7.14
CA GLU A 96 21.84 -15.45 -6.70
C GLU A 96 22.47 -16.73 -6.12
N ARG A 97 21.69 -17.54 -5.40
CA ARG A 97 22.16 -18.83 -4.87
C ARG A 97 22.38 -19.86 -5.97
N GLU A 98 21.47 -19.93 -6.94
CA GLU A 98 21.61 -20.82 -8.11
C GLU A 98 22.85 -20.44 -8.92
N ILE A 99 23.04 -19.15 -9.25
CA ILE A 99 24.23 -18.66 -9.96
C ILE A 99 25.51 -18.97 -9.19
N ARG A 100 25.52 -18.75 -7.87
CA ARG A 100 26.72 -19.03 -7.06
C ARG A 100 27.04 -20.53 -7.02
N GLN A 101 26.03 -21.39 -7.10
CA GLN A 101 26.21 -22.83 -7.20
C GLN A 101 26.75 -23.24 -8.59
N ASP A 102 26.22 -22.66 -9.66
CA ASP A 102 26.69 -22.90 -11.03
C ASP A 102 28.15 -22.46 -11.20
N ILE A 103 28.51 -21.27 -10.70
CA ILE A 103 29.91 -20.80 -10.73
C ILE A 103 30.84 -21.76 -9.98
N ARG A 104 30.39 -22.34 -8.86
CA ARG A 104 31.19 -23.30 -8.11
C ARG A 104 31.37 -24.61 -8.88
N LEU A 105 30.31 -25.10 -9.53
CA LEU A 105 30.37 -26.28 -10.39
C LEU A 105 31.31 -26.06 -11.57
N ASP A 106 31.21 -24.90 -12.24
CA ASP A 106 32.10 -24.52 -13.34
C ASP A 106 33.56 -24.47 -12.87
N HIS A 107 33.82 -23.90 -11.69
CA HIS A 107 35.17 -23.87 -11.13
C HIS A 107 35.70 -25.29 -10.85
N GLU A 108 34.89 -26.18 -10.28
CA GLU A 108 35.27 -27.59 -10.07
C GLU A 108 35.55 -28.32 -11.40
N ILE A 109 34.77 -28.04 -12.45
CA ILE A 109 35.00 -28.59 -13.80
C ILE A 109 36.31 -28.07 -14.38
N ILE A 110 36.55 -26.76 -14.30
CA ILE A 110 37.78 -26.13 -14.79
C ILE A 110 39.01 -26.70 -14.07
N THR A 111 38.97 -26.83 -12.74
CA THR A 111 40.08 -27.42 -11.97
C THR A 111 40.37 -28.85 -12.41
N ILE A 112 39.34 -29.67 -12.67
CA ILE A 112 39.53 -31.04 -13.16
C ILE A 112 40.15 -31.04 -14.57
N LEU A 113 39.72 -30.14 -15.44
CA LEU A 113 40.27 -29.97 -16.79
C LEU A 113 41.71 -29.46 -16.78
N GLU A 114 42.08 -28.58 -15.84
CA GLU A 114 43.46 -28.12 -15.64
C GLU A 114 44.36 -29.24 -15.09
N GLU A 115 43.88 -30.02 -14.11
CA GLU A 115 44.65 -31.10 -13.50
C GLU A 115 44.92 -32.27 -14.46
N HIS A 116 43.96 -32.59 -15.34
CA HIS A 116 44.02 -33.79 -16.18
C HIS A 116 44.20 -33.50 -17.68
N GLY A 117 44.06 -32.24 -18.10
CA GLY A 117 44.03 -31.86 -19.51
C GLY A 117 42.79 -32.37 -20.25
N VAL A 118 42.52 -31.79 -21.41
CA VAL A 118 41.57 -32.34 -22.37
C VAL A 118 42.30 -33.48 -23.09
N GLY A 119 42.32 -34.68 -22.48
CA GLY A 119 43.13 -35.81 -22.95
C GLY A 119 43.19 -35.99 -24.48
N ASP A 120 44.37 -36.31 -25.00
CA ASP A 120 44.63 -36.36 -26.45
C ASP A 120 43.95 -37.56 -27.13
N SER A 121 43.55 -38.59 -26.37
CA SER A 121 42.88 -39.79 -26.86
C SER A 121 41.41 -39.89 -26.42
N ASP A 122 40.56 -40.51 -27.25
CA ASP A 122 39.13 -40.72 -26.94
C ASP A 122 38.92 -41.50 -25.63
N THR A 123 39.82 -42.43 -25.31
CA THR A 123 39.80 -43.21 -24.08
C THR A 123 40.09 -42.37 -22.83
N GLU A 124 41.00 -41.41 -22.91
CA GLU A 124 41.29 -40.49 -21.79
C GLU A 124 40.18 -39.47 -21.60
N ARG A 125 39.62 -38.94 -22.69
CA ARG A 125 38.44 -38.04 -22.63
C ARG A 125 37.25 -38.73 -21.96
N HIS A 126 37.03 -40.01 -22.24
CA HIS A 126 35.96 -40.77 -21.60
C HIS A 126 36.19 -40.98 -20.10
N GLN A 127 37.43 -41.24 -19.67
CA GLN A 127 37.76 -41.36 -18.25
C GLN A 127 37.64 -40.05 -17.49
N VAL A 128 38.08 -38.93 -18.09
CA VAL A 128 37.93 -37.59 -17.52
C VAL A 128 36.45 -37.22 -17.40
N ALA A 129 35.65 -37.44 -18.46
CA ALA A 129 34.21 -37.22 -18.43
C ALA A 129 33.50 -38.07 -17.37
N THR A 130 33.90 -39.33 -17.18
CA THR A 130 33.33 -40.22 -16.17
C THR A 130 33.66 -39.76 -14.75
N ARG A 131 34.87 -39.25 -14.49
CA ARG A 131 35.25 -38.67 -13.20
C ARG A 131 34.49 -37.37 -12.91
N ILE A 132 34.33 -36.50 -13.92
CA ILE A 132 33.52 -35.28 -13.82
C ILE A 132 32.08 -35.67 -13.47
N ALA A 133 31.49 -36.64 -14.16
CA ALA A 133 30.13 -37.13 -13.89
C ALA A 133 29.99 -37.76 -12.49
N GLN A 134 30.98 -38.51 -12.00
CA GLN A 134 30.97 -39.07 -10.64
C GLN A 134 31.07 -37.98 -9.56
N ARG A 135 31.92 -36.96 -9.74
CA ARG A 135 32.00 -35.83 -8.81
C ARG A 135 30.73 -34.98 -8.83
N LEU A 136 30.18 -34.68 -10.01
CA LEU A 136 28.89 -33.99 -10.14
C LEU A 136 27.76 -34.75 -9.43
N ASN A 137 27.65 -36.07 -9.60
CA ASN A 137 26.60 -36.86 -8.94
C ASN A 137 26.77 -36.95 -7.41
N SER A 138 28.00 -36.99 -6.90
CA SER A 138 28.25 -37.00 -5.47
C SER A 138 28.03 -35.62 -4.82
N THR A 139 28.37 -34.54 -5.52
CA THR A 139 28.04 -33.17 -5.09
C THR A 139 26.53 -32.93 -5.14
N THR A 140 25.83 -33.30 -6.22
CA THR A 140 24.36 -33.19 -6.35
C THR A 140 23.61 -34.07 -5.34
N GLY A 141 24.05 -35.31 -5.10
CA GLY A 141 23.45 -36.20 -4.10
C GLY A 141 23.64 -35.72 -2.65
N SER A 142 24.65 -34.90 -2.37
CA SER A 142 24.84 -34.27 -1.06
C SER A 142 23.90 -33.07 -0.81
N ILE A 143 23.44 -32.44 -1.90
CA ILE A 143 22.53 -31.29 -1.88
C ILE A 143 21.08 -31.76 -1.73
N GLU A 144 20.70 -32.87 -2.37
CA GLU A 144 19.36 -33.45 -2.26
C GLU A 144 19.06 -34.01 -0.85
N LYS A 145 20.09 -34.48 -0.13
CA LYS A 145 19.97 -34.95 1.26
C LYS A 145 19.83 -33.83 2.32
N ARG A 146 19.95 -32.56 1.92
CA ARG A 146 19.80 -31.37 2.78
C ARG A 146 18.54 -30.54 2.49
N ARG A 147 17.73 -30.91 1.50
CA ARG A 147 16.34 -30.45 1.35
C ARG A 147 15.42 -31.27 2.26
#